data_AF-A0A484KI06-F1
#
_entry.id   AF-A0A484KI06-F1
#
_cell.length_a   1.000
_cell.length_b   1.000
_cell.length_c   1.000
_cell.angle_alpha   90.00
_cell.angle_beta   90.00
_cell.angle_gamma   90.00
#
_symmetry.space_group_name_H-M   'P 1'
#
loop_
_entity.id
_entity.type
_entity.pdbx_description
1 polymer ?
#
loop_
_entity_poly.entity_id
_entity_poly.type
_entity_poly.pdbx_seq_one_letter_code
_entity_poly.pdbx_strand_id
1 'polypeptide(L)'
;MTTAARPTWAPAKGGSEQGGARIFGPSQKYSSRDIASHTTLKLRKEGQETQEEIQKRNLREELEQRESRHFSSKEKGYNEDRDRRKSNYLLLEGSKRETEDRIVPRSADADDADVDVNSDGDSADDDDDDDDDDEEALMAELCQIRKERADEKIRKERQQQEEDLKAKEAELLKGNPLINQPTSFNVKRRWDDDVVFKNQARGETKTPKRFINDTIRNDFHRKFLQKYMK
;
A
#
# COMPACT_ATOMS: atom_id res chain seq x y z
N MET A 1 -48.19 37.29 -41.06
CA MET A 1 -47.23 36.19 -40.82
C MET A 1 -47.54 35.06 -41.80
N THR A 2 -46.55 34.48 -42.48
CA THR A 2 -46.77 33.42 -43.48
C THR A 2 -46.86 32.04 -42.83
N THR A 3 -47.77 31.19 -43.30
CA THR A 3 -48.06 29.84 -42.77
C THR A 3 -47.15 28.73 -43.32
N ALA A 4 -46.07 29.10 -44.03
CA ALA A 4 -45.21 28.14 -44.73
C ALA A 4 -44.36 27.27 -43.78
N ALA A 5 -43.89 27.83 -42.66
CA ALA A 5 -43.19 27.06 -41.62
C ALA A 5 -44.22 26.34 -40.74
N ARG A 6 -44.37 25.03 -40.95
CA ARG A 6 -45.33 24.18 -40.21
C ARG A 6 -44.65 22.91 -39.68
N PRO A 7 -45.03 22.42 -38.49
CA PRO A 7 -44.52 21.16 -37.96
C PRO A 7 -45.05 19.97 -38.77
N THR A 8 -44.32 18.85 -38.71
CA THR A 8 -44.74 17.58 -39.30
C THR A 8 -45.57 16.79 -38.28
N TRP A 9 -46.89 16.72 -38.49
CA TRP A 9 -47.80 15.95 -37.63
C TRP A 9 -47.87 14.47 -38.02
N ALA A 10 -47.78 14.18 -39.32
CA ALA A 10 -47.75 12.82 -39.86
C ALA A 10 -46.46 12.62 -40.65
N PRO A 11 -45.67 11.57 -40.36
CA PRO A 11 -44.47 11.25 -41.13
C PRO A 11 -44.85 10.69 -42.50
N ALA A 12 -43.93 10.78 -43.46
CA ALA A 12 -44.08 10.11 -44.75
C ALA A 12 -44.13 8.58 -44.56
N LYS A 13 -45.13 7.92 -45.15
CA LYS A 13 -45.28 6.46 -45.09
C LYS A 13 -44.44 5.82 -46.20
N GLY A 14 -43.58 4.87 -45.83
CA GLY A 14 -42.86 4.05 -46.81
C GLY A 14 -43.80 3.10 -47.56
N GLY A 15 -43.52 2.83 -48.84
CA GLY A 15 -44.24 1.84 -49.64
C GLY A 15 -44.49 2.23 -51.10
N SER A 16 -44.72 3.52 -51.38
CA SER A 16 -45.14 3.97 -52.71
C SER A 16 -43.99 4.24 -53.68
N GLU A 17 -42.90 4.85 -53.20
CA GLU A 17 -41.98 5.52 -54.12
C GLU A 17 -40.53 5.06 -54.12
N GLN A 18 -39.94 4.48 -53.09
CA GLN A 18 -38.59 3.87 -53.20
C GLN A 18 -38.48 2.65 -52.29
N GLY A 19 -38.05 1.52 -52.83
CA GLY A 19 -37.85 0.27 -52.07
C GLY A 19 -39.13 -0.44 -51.59
N GLY A 20 -40.30 0.21 -51.65
CA GLY A 20 -41.60 -0.46 -51.59
C GLY A 20 -42.01 -1.00 -52.96
N ALA A 21 -43.03 -1.84 -52.99
CA ALA A 21 -43.63 -2.42 -54.19
C ALA A 21 -44.15 -1.31 -55.13
N ARG A 22 -43.24 -0.69 -55.90
CA ARG A 22 -43.60 0.29 -56.90
C ARG A 22 -44.40 -0.43 -57.97
N ILE A 23 -45.60 0.09 -58.25
CA ILE A 23 -46.43 -0.34 -59.39
C ILE A 23 -45.85 0.21 -60.71
N PHE A 24 -45.02 1.26 -60.64
CA PHE A 24 -44.35 1.89 -61.78
C PHE A 24 -42.89 1.42 -61.88
N GLY A 25 -42.43 1.14 -63.11
CA GLY A 25 -41.28 0.30 -63.44
C GLY A 25 -39.93 0.64 -62.76
N PRO A 26 -39.02 -0.35 -62.71
CA PRO A 26 -37.74 -0.22 -62.01
C PRO A 26 -36.86 0.88 -62.61
N SER A 27 -36.29 1.74 -61.76
CA SER A 27 -35.31 2.76 -62.15
C SER A 27 -33.93 2.14 -62.37
N GLN A 28 -33.22 2.58 -63.41
CA GLN A 28 -31.82 2.19 -63.67
C GLN A 28 -30.79 3.01 -62.88
N LYS A 29 -31.23 4.04 -62.13
CA LYS A 29 -30.36 4.86 -61.29
C LYS A 29 -29.98 4.11 -60.01
N TYR A 30 -28.69 4.01 -59.72
CA TYR A 30 -28.14 3.47 -58.48
C TYR A 30 -27.22 4.49 -57.80
N SER A 31 -27.12 4.44 -56.48
CA SER A 31 -26.18 5.26 -55.69
C SER A 31 -24.81 4.58 -55.58
N SER A 32 -23.76 5.34 -55.27
CA SER A 32 -22.45 4.76 -54.95
C SER A 32 -22.51 3.79 -53.76
N ARG A 33 -23.49 3.96 -52.87
CA ARG A 33 -23.74 3.06 -51.72
C ARG A 33 -24.43 1.74 -52.10
N ASP A 34 -25.07 1.68 -53.28
CA ASP A 34 -25.78 0.48 -53.76
C ASP A 34 -24.83 -0.46 -54.52
N ILE A 35 -23.57 -0.07 -54.70
CA ILE A 35 -22.54 -0.92 -55.30
C ILE A 35 -22.30 -2.13 -54.39
N ALA A 36 -22.12 -3.30 -55.01
CA ALA A 36 -21.89 -4.55 -54.32
C ALA A 36 -20.74 -4.42 -53.30
N SER A 37 -21.08 -4.47 -52.01
CA SER A 37 -20.16 -4.44 -50.89
C SER A 37 -20.62 -5.44 -49.83
N HIS A 38 -19.67 -6.08 -49.14
CA HIS A 38 -19.95 -7.13 -48.15
C HIS A 38 -20.89 -8.24 -48.66
N THR A 39 -20.59 -8.77 -49.86
CA THR A 39 -21.38 -9.82 -50.51
C THR A 39 -21.34 -11.17 -49.79
N THR A 40 -20.42 -11.35 -48.85
CA THR A 40 -20.27 -12.57 -48.05
C THR A 40 -20.67 -12.31 -46.59
N LEU A 41 -21.66 -13.05 -46.10
CA LEU A 41 -22.06 -13.00 -44.69
C LEU A 41 -21.07 -13.78 -43.82
N LYS A 42 -20.70 -13.20 -42.67
CA LYS A 42 -19.88 -13.90 -41.67
C LYS A 42 -20.79 -14.82 -40.84
N LEU A 43 -20.47 -16.11 -40.85
CA LEU A 43 -21.11 -17.11 -39.98
C LEU A 43 -20.32 -17.25 -38.68
N ARG A 44 -21.00 -17.55 -37.58
CA ARG A 44 -20.35 -17.89 -36.31
C ARG A 44 -19.62 -19.22 -36.49
N LYS A 45 -18.34 -19.26 -36.11
CA LYS A 45 -17.56 -20.51 -36.03
C LYS A 45 -17.70 -21.14 -34.65
N GLU A 46 -17.36 -22.42 -34.53
CA GLU A 46 -17.21 -23.09 -33.24
C GLU A 46 -16.29 -22.26 -32.32
N GLY A 47 -16.68 -22.11 -31.06
CA GLY A 47 -16.05 -21.23 -30.07
C GLY A 47 -16.49 -19.76 -30.12
N GLN A 48 -17.35 -19.35 -31.06
CA GLN A 48 -17.95 -18.01 -31.12
C GLN A 48 -19.42 -17.99 -30.67
N GLU A 49 -19.78 -18.90 -29.76
CA GLU A 49 -21.15 -19.06 -29.27
C GLU A 49 -22.11 -19.39 -30.43
N THR A 50 -21.85 -20.52 -31.10
CA THR A 50 -22.79 -21.04 -32.09
C THR A 50 -24.11 -21.40 -31.42
N GLN A 51 -25.21 -21.45 -32.18
CA GLN A 51 -26.52 -21.78 -31.62
C GLN A 51 -26.53 -23.15 -30.92
N GLU A 52 -25.79 -24.12 -31.47
CA GLU A 52 -25.65 -25.46 -30.89
C GLU A 52 -24.86 -25.45 -29.58
N GLU A 53 -23.80 -24.65 -29.48
CA GLU A 53 -23.03 -24.48 -28.24
C GLU A 53 -23.88 -23.84 -27.14
N ILE A 54 -24.65 -22.81 -27.48
CA ILE A 54 -25.54 -22.13 -26.54
C ILE A 54 -26.62 -23.08 -26.02
N GLN A 55 -27.20 -23.92 -26.89
CA GLN A 55 -28.22 -24.90 -26.49
C GLN A 55 -27.68 -25.97 -25.54
N LYS A 56 -26.42 -26.38 -25.69
CA LYS A 56 -25.78 -27.39 -24.83
C LYS A 56 -25.34 -26.83 -23.47
N ARG A 57 -25.32 -25.50 -23.29
CA ARG A 57 -24.69 -24.85 -22.14
C ARG A 57 -25.71 -24.42 -21.08
N ASN A 58 -25.36 -24.65 -19.81
CA ASN A 58 -26.11 -24.14 -18.67
C ASN A 58 -25.74 -22.67 -18.39
N LEU A 59 -26.41 -21.73 -19.10
CA LEU A 59 -26.12 -20.29 -18.98
C LEU A 59 -26.33 -19.73 -17.57
N ARG A 60 -27.26 -20.30 -16.81
CA ARG A 60 -27.55 -19.87 -15.43
C ARG A 60 -26.35 -20.09 -14.50
N GLU A 61 -25.78 -21.30 -14.56
CA GLU A 61 -24.66 -21.68 -13.70
C GLU A 61 -23.39 -20.89 -14.04
N GLU A 62 -23.11 -20.70 -15.33
CA GLU A 62 -21.98 -19.88 -15.77
C GLU A 62 -22.11 -18.43 -15.31
N LEU A 63 -23.32 -17.85 -15.42
CA LEU A 63 -23.59 -16.50 -14.97
C LEU A 63 -23.31 -16.37 -13.48
N GLU A 64 -23.81 -17.30 -12.66
CA GLU A 64 -23.61 -17.31 -11.21
C GLU A 64 -22.12 -17.44 -10.84
N GLN A 65 -21.38 -18.34 -11.51
CA GLN A 65 -19.93 -18.47 -11.30
C GLN A 65 -19.19 -17.19 -11.68
N ARG A 66 -19.57 -16.53 -12.78
CA ARG A 66 -18.91 -15.29 -13.22
C ARG A 66 -19.24 -14.11 -12.32
N GLU A 67 -20.47 -14.03 -11.84
CA GLU A 67 -20.87 -13.06 -10.82
C GLU A 67 -20.10 -13.28 -9.52
N SER A 68 -20.00 -14.51 -9.03
CA SER A 68 -19.23 -14.84 -7.82
C SER A 68 -17.75 -14.44 -7.94
N ARG A 69 -17.11 -14.69 -9.10
CA ARG A 69 -15.73 -14.22 -9.38
C ARG A 69 -15.62 -12.70 -9.43
N HIS A 70 -16.60 -12.02 -10.03
CA HIS A 70 -16.62 -10.56 -10.08
C HIS A 70 -16.84 -9.95 -8.68
N PHE A 71 -17.74 -10.50 -7.86
CA PHE A 71 -17.99 -10.02 -6.51
C PHE A 71 -16.78 -10.28 -5.59
N SER A 72 -16.14 -11.44 -5.66
CA SER A 72 -14.94 -11.75 -4.87
C SER A 72 -13.73 -10.87 -5.23
N SER A 73 -13.53 -10.54 -6.51
CA SER A 73 -12.49 -9.60 -6.93
C SER A 73 -12.81 -8.15 -6.54
N LYS A 74 -14.09 -7.75 -6.63
CA LYS A 74 -14.54 -6.41 -6.19
C LYS A 74 -14.46 -6.25 -4.67
N GLU A 75 -14.83 -7.25 -3.89
CA GLU A 75 -14.78 -7.20 -2.42
C GLU A 75 -13.35 -7.03 -1.90
N LYS A 76 -12.37 -7.70 -2.53
CA LYS A 76 -10.94 -7.50 -2.22
C LYS A 76 -10.46 -6.06 -2.47
N GLY A 77 -11.00 -5.37 -3.47
CA GLY A 77 -10.64 -3.99 -3.79
C GLY A 77 -11.38 -2.90 -2.99
N TYR A 78 -12.43 -3.26 -2.23
CA TYR A 78 -13.27 -2.30 -1.49
C TYR A 78 -13.03 -2.28 0.02
N ASN A 79 -12.28 -3.24 0.59
CA ASN A 79 -11.96 -3.22 2.03
C ASN A 79 -11.10 -2.00 2.43
N GLU A 80 -10.27 -1.47 1.53
CA GLU A 80 -9.47 -0.26 1.82
C GLU A 80 -10.31 1.04 1.96
N ASP A 81 -11.50 1.09 1.35
CA ASP A 81 -12.38 2.29 1.34
C ASP A 81 -13.58 2.17 2.30
N ARG A 82 -13.85 0.98 2.83
CA ARG A 82 -15.05 0.71 3.64
C ARG A 82 -14.89 1.09 5.12
N ASP A 83 -13.66 1.12 5.64
CA ASP A 83 -13.40 1.49 7.04
C ASP A 83 -13.80 2.93 7.37
N ARG A 84 -13.96 3.80 6.37
CA ARG A 84 -14.49 5.16 6.58
C ARG A 84 -16.02 5.28 6.53
N ARG A 85 -16.75 4.27 6.03
CA ARG A 85 -18.21 4.35 5.82
C ARG A 85 -19.04 3.51 6.79
N LYS A 86 -18.42 2.66 7.61
CA LYS A 86 -19.15 1.79 8.55
C LYS A 86 -19.65 2.51 9.81
N SER A 87 -19.29 3.77 10.03
CA SER A 87 -19.79 4.56 11.16
C SER A 87 -21.22 5.10 10.99
N ASN A 88 -21.81 5.07 9.78
CA ASN A 88 -23.03 5.85 9.50
C ASN A 88 -24.20 5.06 8.88
N TYR A 89 -24.20 3.72 8.97
CA TYR A 89 -25.27 2.86 8.42
C TYR A 89 -25.93 1.94 9.47
N LEU A 90 -25.63 2.10 10.77
CA LEU A 90 -26.14 1.21 11.83
C LEU A 90 -27.26 1.86 12.64
N LEU A 91 -28.28 2.43 12.00
CA LEU A 91 -29.44 3.03 12.69
C LEU A 91 -30.80 2.70 12.04
N LEU A 92 -30.94 1.58 11.33
CA LEU A 92 -32.25 1.23 10.75
C LEU A 92 -32.61 -0.25 10.69
N GLU A 93 -32.16 -1.09 11.64
CA GLU A 93 -32.73 -2.44 11.73
C GLU A 93 -32.89 -2.92 13.17
N GLY A 94 -34.10 -2.70 13.69
CA GLY A 94 -34.94 -3.74 14.30
C GLY A 94 -34.39 -4.57 15.46
N SER A 95 -34.64 -4.07 16.67
CA SER A 95 -34.94 -4.80 17.91
C SER A 95 -35.38 -6.27 17.72
N LYS A 96 -34.50 -7.23 18.06
CA LYS A 96 -34.90 -8.54 18.61
C LYS A 96 -33.96 -8.92 19.75
N ARG A 97 -34.58 -9.27 20.87
CA ARG A 97 -34.03 -9.57 22.19
C ARG A 97 -33.41 -10.97 22.30
N GLU A 98 -32.49 -11.07 23.25
CA GLU A 98 -32.21 -12.18 24.19
C GLU A 98 -31.67 -13.53 23.67
N THR A 99 -30.44 -13.87 24.08
CA THR A 99 -30.18 -14.89 25.12
C THR A 99 -28.75 -14.74 25.66
N GLU A 100 -28.63 -14.56 26.98
CA GLU A 100 -27.41 -14.79 27.75
C GLU A 100 -27.05 -16.30 27.68
N ASP A 101 -25.76 -16.64 27.71
CA ASP A 101 -25.29 -17.68 28.64
C ASP A 101 -23.76 -17.72 28.76
N ARG A 102 -23.32 -17.47 30.00
CA ARG A 102 -21.99 -17.75 30.58
C ARG A 102 -21.72 -19.26 30.57
N ILE A 103 -20.59 -19.73 30.05
CA ILE A 103 -19.87 -20.86 30.69
C ILE A 103 -18.35 -20.69 30.47
N VAL A 104 -17.64 -20.52 31.58
CA VAL A 104 -16.20 -20.79 31.75
C VAL A 104 -16.07 -22.25 32.18
N PRO A 105 -15.02 -22.98 31.76
CA PRO A 105 -14.44 -23.98 32.64
C PRO A 105 -12.94 -23.74 32.87
N ARG A 106 -12.62 -23.50 34.14
CA ARG A 106 -11.30 -23.64 34.77
C ARG A 106 -11.06 -25.13 35.07
N SER A 107 -9.88 -25.66 34.77
CA SER A 107 -8.92 -26.25 35.74
C SER A 107 -7.90 -27.19 35.09
N ALA A 108 -6.75 -27.35 35.77
CA ALA A 108 -5.53 -28.16 35.51
C ALA A 108 -4.40 -27.32 34.88
N ASP A 109 -3.57 -26.58 35.62
CA ASP A 109 -2.66 -26.94 36.73
C ASP A 109 -1.40 -27.69 36.26
N ALA A 110 -0.25 -27.01 36.37
CA ALA A 110 1.10 -27.55 36.51
C ALA A 110 2.08 -26.39 36.74
N ASP A 111 2.37 -26.18 38.01
CA ASP A 111 3.49 -25.50 38.64
C ASP A 111 4.86 -25.88 38.02
N ASP A 112 5.80 -24.94 37.92
CA ASP A 112 7.06 -24.99 38.68
C ASP A 112 7.94 -23.76 38.36
N ALA A 113 8.55 -23.23 39.41
CA ALA A 113 9.32 -21.99 39.47
C ALA A 113 10.83 -22.26 39.52
N ASP A 114 11.61 -21.23 39.17
CA ASP A 114 12.99 -20.88 39.55
C ASP A 114 14.02 -21.98 39.86
N VAL A 115 15.18 -21.92 39.17
CA VAL A 115 16.50 -22.08 39.81
C VAL A 115 17.58 -21.24 39.07
N ASP A 116 18.23 -20.37 39.83
CA ASP A 116 19.52 -19.70 39.61
C ASP A 116 20.66 -20.57 40.19
N VAL A 117 21.77 -20.76 39.48
CA VAL A 117 23.04 -21.21 40.09
C VAL A 117 24.25 -20.63 39.35
N ASN A 118 25.01 -19.81 40.08
CA ASN A 118 26.32 -19.27 39.78
C ASN A 118 27.40 -20.36 39.62
N SER A 119 28.37 -20.15 38.73
CA SER A 119 29.57 -20.99 38.58
C SER A 119 30.80 -20.20 39.01
N ASP A 120 31.48 -20.72 40.04
CA ASP A 120 32.72 -20.23 40.62
C ASP A 120 33.83 -21.27 40.38
N GLY A 121 35.04 -20.79 40.07
CA GLY A 121 36.29 -21.31 40.64
C GLY A 121 36.92 -22.60 40.14
N ASP A 122 37.98 -22.39 39.35
CA ASP A 122 39.34 -22.91 39.56
C ASP A 122 39.86 -24.18 38.86
N SER A 123 41.16 -24.09 38.59
CA SER A 123 42.05 -24.83 37.70
C SER A 123 42.91 -25.82 38.48
N ALA A 124 43.28 -26.94 37.85
CA ALA A 124 44.52 -27.67 38.14
C ALA A 124 44.92 -28.56 36.95
N ASP A 125 46.24 -28.70 36.80
CA ASP A 125 47.05 -29.12 35.66
C ASP A 125 47.78 -30.44 35.96
N ASP A 126 48.22 -31.15 34.90
CA ASP A 126 49.35 -32.13 34.75
C ASP A 126 49.09 -33.05 33.52
N ASP A 127 50.03 -33.47 32.67
CA ASP A 127 51.49 -33.52 32.70
C ASP A 127 52.04 -33.80 31.27
N ASP A 128 53.34 -33.54 31.03
CA ASP A 128 54.37 -34.41 30.39
C ASP A 128 55.48 -33.69 29.56
N ASP A 129 56.72 -33.77 30.10
CA ASP A 129 57.96 -34.33 29.49
C ASP A 129 59.27 -33.46 29.35
N ASP A 130 60.28 -33.94 30.11
CA ASP A 130 61.76 -34.10 29.97
C ASP A 130 62.88 -33.01 29.97
N ASP A 131 63.76 -33.19 30.98
CA ASP A 131 65.24 -33.20 31.16
C ASP A 131 66.26 -32.01 31.18
N ASP A 132 67.03 -32.06 32.29
CA ASP A 132 68.48 -31.83 32.56
C ASP A 132 69.18 -30.47 32.93
N ASP A 133 69.84 -30.58 34.11
CA ASP A 133 71.13 -30.06 34.63
C ASP A 133 71.32 -28.68 35.33
N ASP A 134 71.84 -28.77 36.57
CA ASP A 134 72.01 -27.74 37.61
C ASP A 134 73.26 -26.83 37.47
N GLU A 135 73.09 -25.52 37.19
CA GLU A 135 73.96 -24.39 37.65
C GLU A 135 73.46 -22.99 37.19
N GLU A 136 72.41 -22.89 36.36
CA GLU A 136 71.88 -21.61 35.79
C GLU A 136 70.80 -20.89 36.65
N ALA A 137 70.31 -21.51 37.72
CA ALA A 137 69.15 -21.04 38.48
C ALA A 137 69.29 -19.64 39.12
N LEU A 138 70.52 -19.17 39.40
CA LEU A 138 70.74 -17.92 40.15
C LEU A 138 70.81 -16.65 39.29
N MET A 139 71.17 -16.75 38.00
CA MET A 139 71.15 -15.59 37.07
C MET A 139 69.77 -15.40 36.41
N ALA A 140 68.96 -16.45 36.36
CA ALA A 140 67.57 -16.40 35.90
C ALA A 140 66.70 -15.52 36.82
N GLU A 141 66.95 -15.51 38.13
CA GLU A 141 66.15 -14.76 39.11
C GLU A 141 66.26 -13.23 38.91
N LEU A 142 67.45 -12.69 38.60
CA LEU A 142 67.63 -11.26 38.31
C LEU A 142 67.07 -10.85 36.93
N CYS A 143 67.08 -11.76 35.96
CA CYS A 143 66.44 -11.55 34.67
C CYS A 143 64.90 -11.58 34.79
N GLN A 144 64.34 -12.44 35.64
CA GLN A 144 62.91 -12.45 35.97
C GLN A 144 62.47 -11.12 36.60
N ILE A 145 63.22 -10.59 37.58
CA ILE A 145 62.88 -9.30 38.22
C ILE A 145 62.98 -8.13 37.23
N ARG A 146 63.95 -8.13 36.31
CA ARG A 146 64.06 -7.09 35.27
C ARG A 146 62.96 -7.19 34.22
N LYS A 147 62.57 -8.42 33.85
CA LYS A 147 61.50 -8.69 32.89
C LYS A 147 60.13 -8.28 33.46
N GLU A 148 59.85 -8.67 34.70
CA GLU A 148 58.62 -8.29 35.41
C GLU A 148 58.47 -6.77 35.55
N ARG A 149 59.56 -6.07 35.92
CA ARG A 149 59.54 -4.61 36.06
C ARG A 149 59.49 -3.88 34.71
N ALA A 150 60.01 -4.48 33.64
CA ALA A 150 59.87 -3.95 32.28
C ALA A 150 58.43 -4.08 31.77
N ASP A 151 57.78 -5.22 32.03
CA ASP A 151 56.40 -5.49 31.64
C ASP A 151 55.41 -4.58 32.39
N GLU A 152 55.65 -4.33 33.67
CA GLU A 152 54.83 -3.40 34.47
C GLU A 152 55.00 -1.94 33.99
N LYS A 153 56.22 -1.55 33.59
CA LYS A 153 56.48 -0.22 33.02
C LYS A 153 55.81 -0.04 31.66
N ILE A 154 55.84 -1.06 30.80
CA ILE A 154 55.15 -1.07 29.50
C ILE A 154 53.64 -0.96 29.70
N ARG A 155 53.08 -1.68 30.68
CA ARG A 155 51.65 -1.59 31.02
C ARG A 155 51.27 -0.18 31.51
N LYS A 156 52.10 0.44 32.35
CA LYS A 156 51.88 1.80 32.87
C LYS A 156 52.03 2.87 31.79
N GLU A 157 53.01 2.73 30.91
CA GLU A 157 53.21 3.66 29.78
C GLU A 157 52.06 3.58 28.78
N ARG A 158 51.53 2.37 28.50
CA ARG A 158 50.34 2.18 27.67
C ARG A 158 49.11 2.88 28.29
N GLN A 159 48.93 2.79 29.60
CA GLN A 159 47.84 3.47 30.31
C GLN A 159 47.99 5.01 30.23
N GLN A 160 49.20 5.53 30.42
CA GLN A 160 49.44 6.98 30.32
C GLN A 160 49.23 7.51 28.90
N GLN A 161 49.66 6.77 27.88
CA GLN A 161 49.41 7.14 26.48
C GLN A 161 47.91 7.13 26.15
N GLU A 162 47.14 6.17 26.67
CA GLU A 162 45.69 6.13 26.49
C GLU A 162 45.00 7.30 27.20
N GLU A 163 45.43 7.65 28.41
CA GLU A 163 44.94 8.83 29.15
C GLU A 163 45.26 10.14 28.43
N ASP A 164 46.47 10.28 27.88
CA ASP A 164 46.90 11.46 27.12
C ASP A 164 46.16 11.58 25.78
N LEU A 165 45.91 10.46 25.09
CA LEU A 165 45.09 10.44 23.88
C LEU A 165 43.64 10.80 24.18
N LYS A 166 43.08 10.27 25.27
CA LYS A 166 41.72 10.60 25.72
C LYS A 166 41.59 12.06 26.16
N ALA A 167 42.62 12.61 26.80
CA ALA A 167 42.68 14.03 27.16
C ALA A 167 42.75 14.93 25.92
N LYS A 168 43.59 14.58 24.94
CA LYS A 168 43.67 15.30 23.65
C LYS A 168 42.37 15.19 22.86
N GLU A 169 41.72 14.03 22.86
CA GLU A 169 40.42 13.85 22.21
C GLU A 169 39.35 14.71 22.89
N ALA A 170 39.31 14.75 24.23
CA ALA A 170 38.39 15.60 24.98
C ALA A 170 38.64 17.10 24.73
N GLU A 171 39.90 17.53 24.61
CA GLU A 171 40.25 18.92 24.29
C GLU A 171 39.87 19.28 22.85
N LEU A 172 40.08 18.38 21.89
CA LEU A 172 39.70 18.57 20.49
C LEU A 172 38.17 18.59 20.31
N LEU A 173 37.44 17.77 21.07
CA LEU A 173 35.98 17.77 21.13
C LEU A 173 35.46 19.08 21.76
N LYS A 174 36.14 19.59 22.79
CA LYS A 174 35.74 20.81 23.51
C LYS A 174 36.12 22.10 22.76
N GLY A 175 37.20 22.06 21.98
CA GLY A 175 37.73 23.19 21.22
C GLY A 175 36.93 23.54 19.97
N ASN A 176 35.99 22.69 19.53
CA ASN A 176 35.15 22.97 18.36
C ASN A 176 33.88 23.77 18.76
N PRO A 177 33.83 25.10 18.51
CA PRO A 177 32.67 25.91 18.86
C PRO A 177 31.40 25.56 18.06
N LEU A 178 31.54 24.79 16.96
CA LEU A 178 30.42 24.32 16.16
C LEU A 178 29.70 23.11 16.79
N ILE A 179 30.42 22.30 17.58
CA ILE A 179 29.89 21.11 18.29
C ILE A 179 29.38 21.50 19.68
N ASN A 180 30.04 22.46 20.33
CA ASN A 180 29.76 22.85 21.71
C ASN A 180 28.67 23.92 21.90
N GLN A 181 28.13 24.47 20.81
CA GLN A 181 26.87 25.19 20.91
C GLN A 181 25.74 24.20 20.67
N PRO A 182 24.88 23.89 21.67
CA PRO A 182 23.57 23.35 21.38
C PRO A 182 22.75 24.49 20.77
N THR A 183 23.08 24.92 19.54
CA THR A 183 22.15 25.70 18.74
C THR A 183 20.97 24.78 18.49
N SER A 184 20.00 24.83 19.39
CA SER A 184 18.70 24.24 19.15
C SER A 184 18.22 24.93 17.88
N PHE A 185 18.32 24.26 16.73
CA PHE A 185 17.75 24.69 15.45
C PHE A 185 16.21 24.68 15.48
N ASN A 186 15.63 24.81 16.68
CA ASN A 186 14.23 25.04 16.93
C ASN A 186 13.95 26.48 16.51
N VAL A 187 13.51 26.62 15.27
CA VAL A 187 12.92 27.83 14.71
C VAL A 187 11.87 28.36 15.70
N LYS A 188 12.25 29.36 16.52
CA LYS A 188 11.42 29.92 17.61
C LYS A 188 10.12 30.53 17.12
N ARG A 189 10.13 31.08 15.90
CA ARG A 189 8.96 31.61 15.19
C ARG A 189 9.08 31.20 13.74
N ARG A 190 8.10 30.43 13.28
CA ARG A 190 8.00 30.07 11.86
C ARG A 190 7.52 31.30 11.10
N TRP A 191 7.97 31.49 9.87
CA TRP A 191 7.50 32.57 9.00
C TRP A 191 5.96 32.54 8.82
N ASP A 192 5.38 31.34 8.90
CA ASP A 192 3.94 31.11 8.87
C ASP A 192 3.20 31.54 10.14
N ASP A 193 3.87 31.88 11.25
CA ASP A 193 3.26 32.07 12.57
C ASP A 193 2.34 33.31 12.61
N ASP A 194 2.69 34.36 11.88
CA ASP A 194 1.93 35.62 11.76
C ASP A 194 0.97 35.63 10.54
N VAL A 195 0.18 34.57 10.39
CA VAL A 195 -0.85 34.47 9.35
C VAL A 195 -2.21 34.38 10.02
N VAL A 196 -3.12 35.29 9.66
CA VAL A 196 -4.45 35.43 10.26
C VAL A 196 -5.38 34.21 10.04
N PHE A 197 -5.08 33.38 9.03
CA PHE A 197 -5.82 32.15 8.76
C PHE A 197 -4.91 30.92 8.79
N LYS A 198 -5.29 29.91 9.57
CA LYS A 198 -4.57 28.64 9.67
C LYS A 198 -5.48 27.50 9.22
N ASN A 199 -4.93 26.52 8.53
CA ASN A 199 -5.58 25.21 8.33
C ASN A 199 -7.00 25.26 7.70
N GLN A 200 -7.28 26.21 6.79
CA GLN A 200 -8.62 26.42 6.21
C GLN A 200 -9.19 25.17 5.49
N ALA A 201 -8.33 24.39 4.84
CA ALA A 201 -8.71 23.17 4.13
C ALA A 201 -8.43 21.88 4.93
N ARG A 202 -8.16 21.99 6.25
CA ARG A 202 -7.85 20.82 7.07
C ARG A 202 -9.12 19.97 7.24
N GLY A 203 -9.16 18.85 6.52
CA GLY A 203 -10.28 17.92 6.52
C GLY A 203 -11.21 18.06 5.32
N GLU A 204 -10.86 18.84 4.30
CA GLU A 204 -11.66 18.87 3.06
C GLU A 204 -11.68 17.48 2.42
N THR A 205 -12.86 16.86 2.38
CA THR A 205 -13.04 15.54 1.80
C THR A 205 -13.06 15.68 0.28
N LYS A 206 -12.25 14.88 -0.42
CA LYS A 206 -12.28 14.82 -1.87
C LYS A 206 -13.68 14.46 -2.32
N THR A 207 -14.21 15.19 -3.31
CA THR A 207 -15.54 14.91 -3.86
C THR A 207 -15.63 13.43 -4.28
N PRO A 208 -16.58 12.64 -3.73
CA PRO A 208 -16.66 11.23 -4.03
C PRO A 208 -16.95 11.02 -5.52
N LYS A 209 -16.45 9.91 -6.09
CA LYS A 209 -16.82 9.50 -7.44
C LYS A 209 -18.31 9.19 -7.47
N ARG A 210 -19.08 10.05 -8.12
CA ARG A 210 -20.53 9.91 -8.29
C ARG A 210 -20.91 10.10 -9.75
N PHE A 211 -21.99 9.44 -10.14
CA PHE A 211 -22.65 9.66 -11.41
C PHE A 211 -23.98 10.36 -11.14
N ILE A 212 -24.24 11.44 -11.88
CA ILE A 212 -25.48 12.21 -11.79
C ILE A 212 -26.12 12.18 -13.17
N ASN A 213 -27.32 11.63 -13.28
CA ASN A 213 -28.11 11.61 -14.51
C ASN A 213 -28.79 12.98 -14.74
N ASP A 214 -27.99 14.01 -14.92
CA ASP A 214 -28.42 15.40 -15.17
C ASP A 214 -27.35 16.06 -16.07
N THR A 215 -27.75 16.59 -17.22
CA THR A 215 -26.79 17.12 -18.20
C THR A 215 -26.11 18.42 -17.78
N ILE A 216 -26.71 19.18 -16.85
CA ILE A 216 -26.19 20.48 -16.40
C ILE A 216 -25.58 20.43 -14.99
N ARG A 217 -26.09 19.55 -14.12
CA ARG A 217 -25.58 19.43 -12.74
C ARG A 217 -24.53 18.34 -12.58
N ASN A 218 -24.30 17.51 -13.60
CA ASN A 218 -23.24 16.52 -13.56
C ASN A 218 -21.87 17.18 -13.35
N ASP A 219 -21.01 16.50 -12.60
CA ASP A 219 -19.61 16.87 -12.37
C ASP A 219 -18.86 17.06 -13.69
N PHE A 220 -19.21 16.31 -14.75
CA PHE A 220 -18.68 16.53 -16.09
C PHE A 220 -19.00 17.94 -16.62
N HIS A 221 -20.27 18.35 -16.58
CA HIS A 221 -20.70 19.63 -17.12
C HIS A 221 -20.13 20.80 -16.34
N ARG A 222 -20.10 20.70 -14.99
CA ARG A 222 -19.46 21.70 -14.13
C ARG A 222 -17.99 21.90 -14.47
N LYS A 223 -17.24 20.81 -14.64
CA LYS A 223 -15.83 20.85 -15.05
C LYS A 223 -15.65 21.38 -16.48
N PHE A 224 -16.56 21.04 -17.39
CA PHE A 224 -16.56 21.55 -18.75
C PHE A 224 -16.72 23.07 -18.76
N LEU A 225 -17.72 23.60 -18.05
CA LEU A 225 -17.91 25.05 -17.93
C LEU A 225 -16.72 25.73 -17.28
N GLN A 226 -16.21 25.22 -16.15
CA GLN A 226 -15.03 25.78 -15.49
C GLN A 226 -13.79 25.81 -16.41
N LYS A 227 -13.66 24.85 -17.34
CA LYS A 227 -12.53 24.78 -18.28
C LYS A 227 -12.68 25.73 -19.46
N TYR A 228 -13.88 25.83 -20.05
CA TYR A 228 -14.09 26.52 -21.32
C TYR A 228 -14.79 27.88 -21.19
N MET A 229 -15.41 28.16 -20.05
CA MET A 229 -16.05 29.44 -19.74
C MET A 229 -15.38 30.00 -18.48
N LYS A 230 -14.57 31.04 -18.67
CA LYS A 230 -13.82 31.69 -17.61
C LYS A 230 -14.52 32.96 -17.17
#